data_AF-A0A967GLQ3-F1
#
_entry.id   AF-A0A967GLQ3-F1
#
_cell.length_a   1.000
_cell.length_b   1.000
_cell.length_c   1.000
_cell.angle_alpha   90.00
_cell.angle_beta   90.00
_cell.angle_gamma   90.00
#
_symmetry.space_group_name_H-M   'P 1'
#
loop_
_entity.id
_entity.type
_entity.pdbx_description
1 polymer ?
#
loop_
_entity_poly.entity_id
_entity_poly.type
_entity_poly.pdbx_seq_one_letter_code
_entity_poly.pdbx_strand_id
1 'polypeptide(L)' 'VGLEFAKVRHLYAARLKLPDRCAIEWFDGGHEIHGVETMRFLHRHLAWPEKAR' A
#
# COMPACT_ATOMS: atom_id res chain seq x y z
N VAL A 1 9.49 1.43 -11.33
CA VAL A 1 8.34 1.51 -10.40
C VAL A 1 8.64 2.34 -9.15
N GLY A 2 9.72 2.08 -8.40
CA GLY A 2 9.98 2.78 -7.13
C GLY A 2 10.07 4.31 -7.17
N LEU A 3 10.64 4.90 -8.23
CA LEU A 3 10.71 6.37 -8.37
C LEU A 3 9.33 7.02 -8.43
N GLU A 4 8.38 6.42 -9.15
CA GLU A 4 7.02 6.94 -9.26
C GLU A 4 6.29 6.87 -7.93
N PHE A 5 6.41 5.75 -7.21
CA PHE A 5 5.85 5.64 -5.87
C PHE A 5 6.51 6.61 -4.88
N ALA A 6 7.81 6.89 -5.01
CA ALA A 6 8.49 7.85 -4.13
C ALA A 6 7.88 9.27 -4.23
N LYS A 7 7.45 9.71 -5.42
CA LYS A 7 6.73 10.98 -5.59
C LYS A 7 5.40 10.98 -4.83
N VAL A 8 4.63 9.90 -4.93
CA VAL A 8 3.36 9.73 -4.21
C VAL A 8 3.58 9.71 -2.70
N ARG A 9 4.54 8.92 -2.22
CA ARG A 9 4.89 8.85 -0.79
C ARG A 9 5.35 10.20 -0.26
N HIS A 10 6.13 10.96 -1.02
CA HIS A 10 6.54 12.31 -0.63
C HIS A 10 5.32 13.24 -0.47
N LEU A 11 4.36 13.21 -1.41
CA LEU A 11 3.13 13.99 -1.29
C LEU A 11 2.36 13.64 -0.01
N TYR A 12 2.03 12.37 0.21
CA TYR A 12 1.22 11.94 1.36
C TYR A 12 1.96 12.09 2.69
N ALA A 13 3.19 11.58 2.80
CA ALA A 13 3.91 11.59 4.07
C ALA A 13 4.54 12.95 4.39
N ALA A 14 5.27 13.55 3.44
CA ALA A 14 6.07 14.73 3.72
C ALA A 14 5.25 16.03 3.64
N ARG A 15 4.39 16.17 2.62
CA ARG A 15 3.60 17.39 2.40
C ARG A 15 2.29 17.38 3.19
N LEU A 16 1.50 16.31 3.08
CA LEU A 16 0.17 16.23 3.69
C LEU A 16 0.17 15.72 5.14
N LYS A 17 1.30 15.17 5.63
CA LYS A 17 1.43 14.58 6.97
C LYS A 17 0.46 13.40 7.20
N LEU A 18 0.21 12.65 6.13
CA LEU A 18 -0.67 11.49 6.07
C LEU A 18 0.10 10.24 5.62
N PRO A 19 1.08 9.76 6.41
CA PRO A 19 1.99 8.69 5.98
C PRO A 19 1.26 7.37 5.67
N ASP A 20 0.13 7.11 6.33
CA ASP A 20 -0.59 5.85 6.22
C ASP A 20 -1.61 5.82 5.07
N ARG A 21 -1.66 6.84 4.22
CA ARG A 21 -2.67 6.96 3.13
C ARG A 21 -2.21 6.41 1.78
N CYS A 22 -0.99 5.86 1.70
CA CYS A 22 -0.50 5.15 0.52
C CYS A 22 0.49 4.05 0.93
N ALA A 23 0.49 2.92 0.22
CA ALA A 23 1.42 1.81 0.44
C ALA A 23 1.90 1.23 -0.89
N ILE A 24 3.06 0.58 -0.87
CA ILE A 24 3.57 -0.24 -1.98
C ILE A 24 3.99 -1.59 -1.41
N GLU A 25 3.67 -2.65 -2.14
CA GLU A 25 4.13 -4.00 -1.84
C GLU A 25 5.42 -4.28 -2.60
N TRP A 26 6.44 -4.72 -1.88
CA TRP A 26 7.69 -5.21 -2.46
C TRP A 26 7.73 -6.71 -2.24
N PHE A 27 7.86 -7.47 -3.32
CA PHE A 27 7.93 -8.92 -3.27
C PHE A 27 8.95 -9.41 -4.29
N ASP A 28 9.53 -10.58 -4.00
CA ASP A 28 10.48 -11.24 -4.89
C ASP A 28 9.68 -12.14 -5.84
N GLY A 29 9.50 -11.68 -7.07
CA GLY A 29 8.62 -12.31 -8.06
C GLY A 29 8.82 -11.71 -9.46
N GLY A 30 8.26 -12.38 -10.47
CA GLY A 30 8.34 -11.94 -11.87
C GLY A 30 7.36 -10.81 -12.20
N HIS A 31 6.90 -10.78 -13.46
CA HIS A 31 5.79 -9.91 -13.86
C HIS A 31 4.46 -10.53 -13.40
N GLU A 32 4.15 -10.35 -12.11
CA GLU A 32 2.95 -10.88 -11.48
C GLU A 32 2.31 -9.87 -10.54
N ILE A 33 1.08 -10.15 -10.11
CA ILE A 33 0.34 -9.33 -9.16
C ILE A 33 0.30 -10.08 -7.83
N HIS A 34 1.12 -9.65 -6.87
CA HIS A 34 1.06 -10.11 -5.49
C HIS A 34 0.23 -9.10 -4.69
N GLY A 35 -0.96 -9.50 -4.21
CA GLY A 35 -1.98 -8.59 -3.66
C GLY A 35 -2.14 -8.66 -2.14
N VAL A 36 -1.18 -9.22 -1.42
CA VAL A 36 -1.31 -9.53 0.02
C VAL A 36 -1.37 -8.24 0.85
N GLU A 37 -0.42 -7.33 0.65
CA GLU A 37 -0.39 -6.05 1.38
C GLU A 37 -1.47 -5.09 0.90
N THR A 38 -1.91 -5.22 -0.36
CA THR A 38 -3.07 -4.49 -0.88
C THR A 38 -4.34 -4.84 -0.08
N MET A 39 -4.61 -6.12 0.15
CA MET A 39 -5.80 -6.53 0.92
C MET A 39 -5.70 -6.09 2.39
N ARG A 40 -4.52 -6.16 3.00
CA ARG A 40 -4.29 -5.62 4.35
C ARG A 40 -4.55 -4.12 4.43
N PHE A 41 -4.10 -3.35 3.44
CA PHE A 41 -4.36 -1.92 3.35
C PHE A 41 -5.88 -1.64 3.28
N LEU A 42 -6.60 -2.36 2.41
CA LEU A 42 -8.06 -2.19 2.27
C LEU A 42 -8.80 -2.55 3.55
N HIS A 43 -8.45 -3.64 4.24
CA HIS A 43 -9.08 -4.01 5.51
C HIS A 43 -8.94 -2.91 6.55
N ARG A 44 -7.75 -2.32 6.70
CA ARG A 44 -7.49 -1.21 7.63
C ARG A 44 -8.28 0.06 7.28
N HIS A 45 -8.33 0.44 6.00
CA HIS A 45 -8.91 1.73 5.60
C HIS A 45 -10.40 1.71 5.30
N LEU A 46 -10.97 0.54 4.99
CA LEU A 46 -12.39 0.36 4.73
C LEU A 46 -13.12 -0.28 5.92
N ALA A 47 -12.41 -0.59 7.00
CA ALA A 47 -12.93 -1.29 8.18
C ALA A 47 -13.65 -2.60 7.81
N TRP A 48 -13.10 -3.34 6.85
CA TRP A 48 -13.65 -4.64 6.43
C TRP A 48 -13.27 -5.74 7.42
N PRO A 49 -14.17 -6.70 7.68
CA PRO A 49 -13.84 -7.85 8.52
C PRO A 49 -12.71 -8.65 7.86
N GLU A 50 -11.69 -8.99 8.64
CA GLU A 50 -10.66 -9.91 8.18
C GLU A 50 -11.31 -11.28 7.96
N LYS A 51 -10.96 -11.96 6.85
CA LYS A 51 -11.52 -13.29 6.57
C LYS A 51 -11.24 -14.18 7.78
N ALA A 52 -12.30 -14.75 8.37
CA ALA A 52 -12.16 -15.80 9.37
C ALA A 52 -11.35 -16.94 8.72
N ARG A 53 -10.29 -17.38 9.41
CA ARG A 53 -9.42 -18.45 8.96
C ARG A 53 -10.13 -19.80 8.99
#